data_AF-A0A1Y2I7K4-F1
#
_entry.id   AF-A0A1Y2I7K4-F1
#
_cell.length_a   1.000
_cell.length_b   1.000
_cell.length_c   1.000
_cell.angle_alpha   90.00
_cell.angle_beta   90.00
_cell.angle_gamma   90.00
#
_symmetry.space_group_name_H-M   'P 1'
#
loop_
_entity.id
_entity.type
_entity.pdbx_description
1 polymer ?
#
loop_
_entity_poly.entity_id
_entity_poly.type
_entity_poly.pdbx_seq_one_letter_code
_entity_poly.pdbx_strand_id
1 'polypeptide(L)'
;MEYTLQDESPTTHLSHKLQCSQCGKMEHNIKGKLKRCAGCAIAKYCSRECQKNAWPTHKDFCRRSGTTSQTDAGSDDFAGFPTAIRLADAIREWVRIHDYGFTVITESTVLLNGGVTQAFATSHALRFELDLGPNRKGDGNPAAVFQLVRTSLETKDSFMLQGQGALTDAEDWDKREQACRREAVRKRLEVPHVTVAGVLPAAFLVLGTRLVAWHQFPIFTPRSNLTPPLPPPLQFLLEDLVEIATVAMNAGDILRLPKVNVGRPDPEVGNLVRKNGQWKWRFKDEEAFWDALNAKAVEGFSRKTGVYPRELWQYFHSL
;
A
#
# COMPACT_ATOMS: atom_id res chain seq x y z
N MET A 1 54.72 -9.27 -6.65
CA MET A 1 54.09 -9.34 -5.32
C MET A 1 52.63 -8.97 -5.50
N GLU A 2 51.80 -10.00 -5.68
CA GLU A 2 50.34 -9.89 -5.53
C GLU A 2 50.02 -9.61 -4.06
N TYR A 3 49.12 -8.67 -3.80
CA TYR A 3 48.30 -8.69 -2.59
C TYR A 3 46.91 -8.15 -2.93
N THR A 4 46.00 -9.11 -3.07
CA THR A 4 44.55 -8.97 -3.03
C THR A 4 44.14 -8.48 -1.65
N LEU A 5 43.29 -7.44 -1.57
CA LEU A 5 42.50 -7.18 -0.38
C LEU A 5 41.03 -7.09 -0.79
N GLN A 6 40.32 -8.17 -0.46
CA GLN A 6 38.88 -8.23 -0.32
C GLN A 6 38.49 -7.28 0.82
N ASP A 7 37.55 -6.37 0.57
CA ASP A 7 36.82 -5.69 1.64
C ASP A 7 35.38 -6.20 1.60
N GLU A 8 35.14 -7.23 2.40
CA GLU A 8 33.80 -7.64 2.80
C GLU A 8 33.35 -6.75 3.96
N SER A 9 32.42 -5.84 3.69
CA SER A 9 31.64 -5.16 4.72
C SER A 9 30.13 -5.30 4.40
N PRO A 10 29.29 -5.67 5.38
CA PRO A 10 28.02 -6.34 5.12
C PRO A 10 26.91 -5.35 4.75
N THR A 11 26.30 -5.55 3.59
CA THR A 11 25.02 -4.94 3.23
C THR A 11 23.93 -5.50 4.15
N THR A 12 23.54 -4.73 5.15
CA THR A 12 22.32 -5.01 5.94
C THR A 12 21.10 -4.73 5.08
N HIS A 13 20.78 -5.67 4.19
CA HIS A 13 19.45 -5.79 3.61
C HIS A 13 18.45 -6.02 4.76
N LEU A 14 17.68 -5.00 5.10
CA LEU A 14 16.51 -5.11 5.97
C LEU A 14 15.45 -6.00 5.30
N SER A 15 15.66 -7.31 5.40
CA SER A 15 14.74 -8.39 5.02
C SER A 15 13.61 -8.56 6.04
N HIS A 16 12.98 -7.46 6.47
CA HIS A 16 11.88 -7.44 7.45
C HIS A 16 10.60 -8.19 7.02
N LYS A 17 10.61 -8.94 5.89
CA LYS A 17 9.42 -9.56 5.28
C LYS A 17 9.21 -11.04 5.58
N LEU A 18 10.06 -11.64 6.41
CA LEU A 18 10.00 -13.06 6.75
C LEU A 18 10.11 -13.26 8.25
N GLN A 19 9.16 -12.73 9.04
CA GLN A 19 9.09 -12.96 10.48
C GLN A 19 7.84 -13.72 10.91
N CYS A 20 7.94 -14.44 12.02
CA CYS A 20 6.81 -15.12 12.65
C CYS A 20 5.79 -14.10 13.16
N SER A 21 4.53 -14.23 12.75
CA SER A 21 3.42 -13.35 13.13
C SER A 21 3.08 -13.40 14.62
N GLN A 22 3.57 -14.39 15.38
CA GLN A 22 3.35 -14.49 16.84
C GLN A 22 4.53 -14.01 17.67
N CYS A 23 5.75 -14.41 17.32
CA CYS A 23 6.92 -14.18 18.17
C CYS A 23 7.98 -13.27 17.57
N GLY A 24 7.72 -12.71 16.37
CA GLY A 24 8.62 -11.76 15.71
C GLY A 24 9.94 -12.34 15.21
N LYS A 25 10.24 -13.63 15.43
CA LYS A 25 11.48 -14.25 14.97
C LYS A 25 11.56 -14.25 13.44
N MET A 26 12.66 -13.71 12.92
CA MET A 26 12.99 -13.75 11.49
C MET A 26 13.27 -15.18 11.02
N GLU A 27 13.01 -15.46 9.75
CA GLU A 27 13.16 -16.79 9.15
C GLU A 27 14.61 -17.28 9.17
N HIS A 28 15.59 -16.37 9.08
CA HIS A 28 17.01 -16.71 9.24
C HIS A 28 17.40 -17.11 10.68
N ASN A 29 16.55 -16.79 11.68
CA ASN A 29 16.77 -17.08 13.10
C ASN A 29 16.00 -18.32 13.59
N ILE A 30 15.45 -19.12 12.68
CA ILE A 30 14.74 -20.36 13.02
C ILE A 30 15.31 -21.56 12.25
N LYS A 31 15.20 -22.75 12.82
CA LYS A 31 15.61 -23.99 12.16
C LYS A 31 14.52 -24.41 11.17
N GLY A 32 14.61 -23.91 9.93
CA GLY A 32 13.69 -24.22 8.84
C GLY A 32 12.97 -22.99 8.28
N LYS A 33 11.91 -23.21 7.50
CA LYS A 33 11.12 -22.15 6.88
C LYS A 33 9.88 -21.80 7.69
N LEU A 34 9.42 -20.55 7.60
CA LEU A 34 8.15 -20.13 8.17
C LEU A 34 7.00 -20.85 7.47
N LYS A 35 6.06 -21.38 8.27
CA LYS A 35 4.89 -22.10 7.79
C LYS A 35 3.72 -21.13 7.66
N ARG A 36 3.09 -21.11 6.49
CA ARG A 36 1.87 -20.32 6.27
C ARG A 36 0.69 -20.97 6.98
N CYS A 37 -0.23 -20.16 7.50
CA CYS A 37 -1.50 -20.65 8.02
C CYS A 37 -2.27 -21.37 6.91
N ALA A 38 -2.72 -22.60 7.16
CA ALA A 38 -3.48 -23.38 6.19
C ALA A 38 -4.86 -22.78 5.85
N GLY A 39 -5.41 -21.90 6.71
CA GLY A 39 -6.67 -21.21 6.46
C GLY A 39 -6.53 -20.06 5.46
N CYS A 40 -5.75 -19.04 5.83
CA CYS A 40 -5.64 -17.79 5.08
C CYS A 40 -4.40 -17.68 4.17
N ALA A 41 -3.41 -18.55 4.31
CA ALA A 41 -2.09 -18.48 3.64
C ALA A 41 -1.25 -17.20 3.85
N ILE A 42 -1.76 -16.19 4.57
CA ILE A 42 -1.13 -14.89 4.80
C ILE A 42 -0.21 -14.94 6.03
N ALA A 43 -0.75 -15.31 7.20
CA ALA A 43 0.03 -15.34 8.43
C ALA A 43 1.09 -16.46 8.40
N LYS A 44 2.29 -16.16 8.90
CA LYS A 44 3.46 -17.04 8.86
C LYS A 44 3.92 -17.35 10.28
N TYR A 45 4.17 -18.62 10.59
CA TYR A 45 4.56 -19.05 11.93
C TYR A 45 5.79 -19.96 11.89
N CYS A 46 6.71 -19.78 12.83
CA CYS A 46 7.87 -20.65 12.95
C CYS A 46 7.52 -22.06 13.47
N SER A 47 6.39 -22.19 14.17
CA SER A 47 5.91 -23.46 14.70
C SER A 47 4.39 -23.52 14.77
N ARG A 48 3.85 -24.74 14.89
CA ARG A 48 2.41 -24.98 15.14
C ARG A 48 1.96 -24.37 16.46
N GLU A 49 2.87 -24.26 17.41
CA GLU A 49 2.64 -23.67 18.73
C GLU A 49 2.50 -22.16 18.65
N CYS A 50 3.35 -21.48 17.87
CA CYS A 50 3.16 -20.06 17.55
C CYS A 50 1.84 -19.79 16.82
N GLN A 51 1.43 -20.69 15.90
CA GLN A 51 0.12 -20.58 15.25
C GLN A 51 -1.04 -20.74 16.23
N LYS A 52 -0.96 -21.70 17.18
CA LYS A 52 -1.99 -21.89 18.23
C LYS A 52 -2.06 -20.70 19.18
N ASN A 53 -0.91 -20.15 19.59
CA ASN A 53 -0.86 -19.01 20.50
C ASN A 53 -1.35 -17.72 19.83
N ALA A 54 -1.14 -17.60 18.52
CA ALA A 54 -1.75 -16.53 17.72
C ALA A 54 -3.24 -16.76 17.48
N TRP A 55 -3.78 -17.98 17.67
CA TRP A 55 -5.14 -18.32 17.25
C TRP A 55 -6.24 -17.42 17.84
N PRO A 56 -6.21 -17.03 19.14
CA PRO A 56 -7.23 -16.14 19.70
C PRO A 56 -7.40 -14.81 18.95
N THR A 57 -6.33 -14.25 18.39
CA THR A 57 -6.34 -12.99 17.63
C THR A 57 -6.33 -13.22 16.11
N HIS A 58 -5.70 -14.30 15.65
CA HIS A 58 -5.60 -14.63 14.23
C HIS A 58 -6.92 -15.12 13.63
N LYS A 59 -7.75 -15.84 14.41
CA LYS A 59 -8.95 -16.54 13.92
C LYS A 59 -9.94 -15.60 13.20
N ASP A 60 -10.02 -14.34 13.63
CA ASP A 60 -11.00 -13.37 13.14
C ASP A 60 -10.66 -12.87 11.72
N PHE A 61 -9.39 -12.94 11.32
CA PHE A 61 -8.92 -12.68 9.94
C PHE A 61 -8.47 -13.96 9.22
N CYS A 62 -8.43 -15.09 9.91
CA CYS A 62 -8.15 -16.39 9.32
C CYS A 62 -9.37 -16.89 8.54
N ARG A 63 -9.63 -16.30 7.38
CA ARG A 63 -10.62 -16.86 6.44
C ARG A 63 -10.10 -18.22 5.98
N ARG A 64 -10.79 -19.29 6.39
CA ARG A 64 -10.63 -20.61 5.77
C ARG A 64 -10.94 -20.41 4.29
N SER A 65 -10.01 -20.70 3.39
CA SER A 65 -10.36 -21.02 2.00
C SER A 65 -11.37 -22.16 2.06
N GLY A 66 -12.65 -21.81 2.00
CA GLY A 66 -13.74 -22.74 2.17
C GLY A 66 -13.67 -23.75 1.04
N THR A 67 -13.47 -25.00 1.44
CA THR A 67 -13.85 -26.18 0.69
C THR A 67 -15.26 -25.96 0.15
N THR A 68 -15.37 -25.62 -1.12
CA THR A 68 -16.58 -25.90 -1.89
C THR A 68 -16.23 -27.13 -2.70
N SER A 69 -17.04 -28.15 -2.48
CA SER A 69 -17.00 -29.44 -3.15
C SER A 69 -16.79 -29.30 -4.65
N GLN A 70 -16.03 -30.25 -5.19
CA GLN A 70 -15.93 -30.62 -6.60
C GLN A 70 -17.04 -30.03 -7.49
N THR A 71 -16.67 -29.07 -8.33
CA THR A 71 -17.11 -28.99 -9.73
C THR A 71 -15.97 -28.36 -10.54
N ASP A 72 -15.31 -29.21 -11.29
CA ASP A 72 -14.66 -29.00 -12.59
C ASP A 72 -13.62 -27.90 -12.80
N ALA A 73 -12.57 -28.31 -13.49
CA ALA A 73 -11.37 -27.57 -13.84
C ALA A 73 -11.66 -26.26 -14.60
N GLY A 74 -11.12 -25.16 -14.06
CA GLY A 74 -10.97 -23.85 -14.68
C GLY A 74 -11.83 -22.77 -14.02
N SER A 75 -11.23 -21.69 -13.48
CA SER A 75 -11.81 -20.30 -13.41
C SER A 75 -11.52 -19.39 -12.19
N ASP A 76 -10.50 -19.59 -11.34
CA ASP A 76 -10.15 -18.58 -10.30
C ASP A 76 -8.98 -17.63 -10.67
N ASP A 77 -8.65 -17.51 -11.97
CA ASP A 77 -7.49 -16.76 -12.47
C ASP A 77 -7.55 -15.23 -12.26
N PHE A 78 -8.76 -14.67 -12.06
CA PHE A 78 -8.97 -13.23 -11.93
C PHE A 78 -9.63 -12.85 -10.61
N ALA A 79 -9.32 -13.59 -9.53
CA ALA A 79 -9.89 -13.35 -8.22
C ALA A 79 -11.42 -13.21 -8.33
N GLY A 80 -12.02 -14.22 -8.97
CA GLY A 80 -13.36 -14.31 -9.57
C GLY A 80 -14.07 -13.00 -9.95
N PHE A 81 -13.36 -12.14 -10.68
CA PHE A 81 -13.96 -11.29 -11.70
C PHE A 81 -14.17 -12.10 -12.98
N PRO A 82 -15.17 -11.75 -13.83
CA PRO A 82 -15.44 -12.51 -15.05
C PRO A 82 -14.27 -12.51 -16.05
N THR A 83 -13.47 -11.44 -16.08
CA THR A 83 -12.34 -11.28 -16.99
C THR A 83 -11.22 -10.45 -16.36
N ALA A 84 -10.01 -10.59 -16.90
CA ALA A 84 -8.86 -9.73 -16.58
C ALA A 84 -9.18 -8.23 -16.70
N ILE A 85 -9.91 -7.84 -17.76
CA ILE A 85 -10.29 -6.45 -18.01
C ILE A 85 -11.21 -5.93 -16.90
N ARG A 86 -12.20 -6.73 -16.47
CA ARG A 86 -13.08 -6.32 -15.36
C ARG A 86 -12.35 -6.20 -14.04
N LEU A 87 -11.37 -7.05 -13.78
CA LEU A 87 -10.50 -6.91 -12.62
C LEU A 87 -9.68 -5.61 -12.70
N ALA A 88 -9.06 -5.33 -13.84
CA ALA A 88 -8.30 -4.10 -14.06
C ALA A 88 -9.18 -2.84 -13.95
N ASP A 89 -10.42 -2.87 -14.45
CA ASP A 89 -11.41 -1.79 -14.30
C ASP A 89 -11.72 -1.54 -12.81
N ALA A 90 -11.95 -2.61 -12.05
CA ALA A 90 -12.24 -2.50 -10.63
C ALA A 90 -11.05 -1.92 -9.85
N ILE A 91 -9.82 -2.32 -10.17
CA ILE A 91 -8.61 -1.75 -9.56
C ILE A 91 -8.53 -0.25 -9.87
N ARG A 92 -8.69 0.15 -11.14
CA ARG A 92 -8.62 1.56 -11.54
C ARG A 92 -9.70 2.40 -10.84
N GLU A 93 -10.92 1.88 -10.73
CA GLU A 93 -12.00 2.58 -10.03
C GLU A 93 -11.72 2.69 -8.53
N TRP A 94 -11.20 1.64 -7.90
CA TRP A 94 -10.83 1.66 -6.48
C TRP A 94 -9.69 2.65 -6.20
N VAL A 95 -8.66 2.67 -7.06
CA VAL A 95 -7.57 3.65 -6.99
C VAL A 95 -8.09 5.08 -7.13
N ARG A 96 -8.99 5.33 -8.08
CA ARG A 96 -9.63 6.64 -8.28
C ARG A 96 -10.48 7.08 -7.09
N ILE A 97 -11.21 6.14 -6.47
CA ILE A 97 -12.01 6.41 -5.28
C ILE A 97 -11.12 6.83 -4.10
N HIS A 98 -9.96 6.19 -3.95
CA HIS A 98 -9.00 6.39 -2.86
C HIS A 98 -7.79 7.26 -3.24
N ASP A 99 -7.94 8.12 -4.24
CA ASP A 99 -6.85 8.91 -4.86
C ASP A 99 -5.99 9.68 -3.82
N TYR A 100 -6.64 10.35 -2.87
CA TYR A 100 -5.92 11.07 -1.83
C TYR A 100 -5.22 10.15 -0.82
N GLY A 101 -5.83 9.02 -0.46
CA GLY A 101 -5.18 8.01 0.39
C GLY A 101 -3.91 7.47 -0.27
N PHE A 102 -3.97 7.18 -1.57
CA PHE A 102 -2.79 6.80 -2.35
C PHE A 102 -1.75 7.91 -2.47
N THR A 103 -2.17 9.17 -2.56
CA THR A 103 -1.24 10.31 -2.53
C THR A 103 -0.46 10.34 -1.21
N VAL A 104 -1.15 10.26 -0.07
CA VAL A 104 -0.51 10.22 1.26
C VAL A 104 0.47 9.04 1.36
N ILE A 105 0.04 7.84 0.96
CA ILE A 105 0.88 6.63 1.02
C ILE A 105 2.11 6.76 0.13
N THR A 106 1.92 7.27 -1.10
CA THR A 106 2.99 7.39 -2.09
C THR A 106 4.06 8.39 -1.65
N GLU A 107 3.65 9.60 -1.27
CA GLU A 107 4.57 10.66 -0.82
C GLU A 107 5.36 10.19 0.41
N SER A 108 4.67 9.61 1.40
CA SER A 108 5.29 9.08 2.61
C SER A 108 6.26 7.93 2.31
N THR A 109 5.89 7.03 1.39
CA THR A 109 6.75 5.92 0.97
C THR A 109 8.02 6.44 0.29
N VAL A 110 7.93 7.43 -0.60
CA VAL A 110 9.10 8.04 -1.25
C VAL A 110 10.03 8.67 -0.22
N LEU A 111 9.48 9.44 0.72
CA LEU A 111 10.24 10.08 1.79
C LEU A 111 10.94 9.07 2.71
N LEU A 112 10.26 7.97 3.07
CA LEU A 112 10.82 6.87 3.86
C LEU A 112 11.93 6.10 3.14
N ASN A 113 11.97 6.14 1.79
CA ASN A 113 12.91 5.35 0.97
C ASN A 113 13.99 6.23 0.31
N GLY A 114 14.51 7.22 1.05
CA GLY A 114 15.63 8.05 0.58
C GLY A 114 15.20 9.35 -0.12
N GLY A 115 13.90 9.67 -0.12
CA GLY A 115 13.38 10.94 -0.58
C GLY A 115 13.27 11.07 -2.10
N VAL A 116 12.75 12.22 -2.52
CA VAL A 116 12.39 12.50 -3.92
C VAL A 116 13.59 12.40 -4.86
N THR A 117 14.75 12.96 -4.48
CA THR A 117 15.95 12.89 -5.31
C THR A 117 16.37 11.45 -5.57
N GLN A 118 16.39 10.59 -4.55
CA GLN A 118 16.74 9.18 -4.71
C GLN A 118 15.73 8.42 -5.56
N ALA A 119 14.43 8.69 -5.37
CA ALA A 119 13.36 8.04 -6.12
C ALA A 119 13.43 8.28 -7.63
N PHE A 120 14.03 9.41 -8.06
CA PHE A 120 14.24 9.75 -9.47
C PHE A 120 15.70 9.64 -9.94
N ALA A 121 16.66 9.40 -9.04
CA ALA A 121 18.06 9.19 -9.40
C ALA A 121 18.27 7.89 -10.21
N THR A 122 17.45 6.88 -9.92
CA THR A 122 17.40 5.63 -10.68
C THR A 122 15.96 5.24 -10.99
N SER A 123 15.77 4.29 -11.90
CA SER A 123 14.47 3.76 -12.29
C SER A 123 13.77 3.05 -11.14
N HIS A 124 12.65 3.60 -10.67
CA HIS A 124 11.80 3.00 -9.62
C HIS A 124 10.33 2.87 -10.04
N ALA A 125 9.62 1.98 -9.37
CA ALA A 125 8.16 1.91 -9.39
C ALA A 125 7.62 1.70 -7.96
N LEU A 126 6.42 2.21 -7.73
CA LEU A 126 5.63 1.84 -6.56
C LEU A 126 4.99 0.47 -6.80
N ARG A 127 5.01 -0.37 -5.77
CA ARG A 127 4.36 -1.68 -5.75
C ARG A 127 3.27 -1.66 -4.68
N PHE A 128 2.04 -1.91 -5.10
CA PHE A 128 0.88 -2.09 -4.23
C PHE A 128 0.38 -3.53 -4.37
N GLU A 129 0.48 -4.31 -3.29
CA GLU A 129 -0.09 -5.66 -3.22
C GLU A 129 -1.48 -5.57 -2.61
N LEU A 130 -2.48 -6.03 -3.36
CA LEU A 130 -3.88 -6.00 -2.99
C LEU A 130 -4.38 -7.41 -2.69
N ASP A 131 -5.20 -7.55 -1.67
CA ASP A 131 -6.08 -8.70 -1.50
C ASP A 131 -7.53 -8.27 -1.78
N LEU A 132 -8.41 -9.24 -1.83
CA LEU A 132 -9.83 -9.00 -1.98
C LEU A 132 -10.41 -8.53 -0.65
N GLY A 133 -11.16 -7.43 -0.73
CA GLY A 133 -11.85 -6.89 0.42
C GLY A 133 -12.91 -7.85 0.97
N PRO A 134 -13.25 -7.70 2.26
CA PRO A 134 -14.20 -8.57 2.95
C PRO A 134 -15.58 -8.57 2.28
N ASN A 135 -15.89 -7.49 1.54
CA ASN A 135 -17.16 -7.21 0.90
C ASN A 135 -17.23 -7.58 -0.59
N ARG A 136 -16.30 -8.39 -1.11
CA ARG A 136 -16.34 -8.88 -2.51
C ARG A 136 -17.66 -9.58 -2.89
N LYS A 137 -18.40 -10.12 -1.91
CA LYS A 137 -19.75 -10.72 -2.06
C LYS A 137 -20.88 -9.85 -1.48
N GLY A 138 -20.59 -8.64 -1.02
CA GLY A 138 -21.53 -7.71 -0.39
C GLY A 138 -22.34 -6.88 -1.39
N ASP A 139 -22.85 -5.74 -0.92
CA ASP A 139 -23.70 -4.78 -1.65
C ASP A 139 -23.13 -4.20 -2.96
N GLY A 140 -21.90 -4.56 -3.31
CA GLY A 140 -21.18 -4.15 -4.52
C GLY A 140 -20.47 -2.82 -4.38
N ASN A 141 -20.16 -2.36 -3.15
CA ASN A 141 -19.51 -1.07 -2.92
C ASN A 141 -18.09 -1.02 -3.53
N PRO A 142 -17.85 -0.15 -4.54
CA PRO A 142 -16.57 -0.08 -5.23
C PRO A 142 -15.43 0.42 -4.33
N ALA A 143 -15.72 1.08 -3.19
CA ALA A 143 -14.70 1.52 -2.24
C ALA A 143 -14.13 0.38 -1.37
N ALA A 144 -14.82 -0.76 -1.27
CA ALA A 144 -14.48 -1.87 -0.36
C ALA A 144 -14.14 -3.17 -1.10
N VAL A 145 -13.82 -3.09 -2.40
CA VAL A 145 -13.56 -4.25 -3.26
C VAL A 145 -12.20 -4.89 -2.96
N PHE A 146 -11.21 -4.08 -2.58
CA PHE A 146 -9.85 -4.51 -2.30
C PHE A 146 -9.39 -4.05 -0.92
N GLN A 147 -8.34 -4.72 -0.43
CA GLN A 147 -7.54 -4.27 0.69
C GLN A 147 -6.09 -4.12 0.23
N LEU A 148 -5.47 -3.01 0.58
CA LEU A 148 -4.03 -2.83 0.45
C LEU A 148 -3.33 -3.62 1.57
N VAL A 149 -2.52 -4.60 1.17
CA VAL A 149 -1.76 -5.47 2.07
C VAL A 149 -0.36 -4.95 2.28
N ARG A 150 0.25 -4.42 1.22
CA ARG A 150 1.64 -3.98 1.25
C ARG A 150 1.93 -2.91 0.21
N THR A 151 2.78 -1.97 0.60
CA THR A 151 3.39 -0.98 -0.29
C THR A 151 4.91 -1.11 -0.26
N SER A 152 5.56 -0.91 -1.40
CA SER A 152 7.01 -0.67 -1.48
C SER A 152 7.39 0.25 -2.64
N LEU A 153 8.51 0.95 -2.50
CA LEU A 153 9.22 1.57 -3.62
C LEU A 153 10.35 0.62 -4.03
N GLU A 154 10.36 0.20 -5.28
CA GLU A 154 11.30 -0.82 -5.78
C GLU A 154 12.05 -0.29 -7.01
N THR A 155 13.33 -0.63 -7.12
CA THR A 155 14.10 -0.37 -8.35
C THR A 155 13.57 -1.23 -9.50
N LYS A 156 13.81 -0.82 -10.75
CA LYS A 156 13.53 -1.63 -11.96
C LYS A 156 14.03 -3.07 -11.78
N ASP A 157 15.30 -3.25 -11.43
CA ASP A 157 15.89 -4.58 -11.30
C ASP A 157 15.22 -5.43 -10.22
N SER A 158 14.93 -4.84 -9.04
CA SER A 158 14.25 -5.55 -7.96
C SER A 158 12.82 -5.95 -8.35
N PHE A 159 12.11 -5.06 -9.04
CA PHE A 159 10.75 -5.28 -9.50
C PHE A 159 10.69 -6.42 -10.53
N MET A 160 11.63 -6.42 -11.50
CA MET A 160 11.76 -7.45 -12.54
C MET A 160 12.05 -8.82 -11.93
N LEU A 161 12.94 -8.90 -10.93
CA LEU A 161 13.29 -10.15 -10.24
C LEU A 161 12.12 -10.74 -9.43
N GLN A 162 11.24 -9.87 -8.91
CA GLN A 162 10.05 -10.30 -8.14
C GLN A 162 8.80 -10.50 -9.00
N GLY A 163 8.84 -10.11 -10.27
CA GLY A 163 7.74 -10.25 -11.22
C GLY A 163 7.48 -11.72 -11.54
N GLN A 164 6.31 -12.24 -11.19
CA GLN A 164 5.86 -13.59 -11.54
C GLN A 164 5.49 -13.71 -13.02
N GLY A 165 6.46 -13.45 -13.92
CA GLY A 165 6.41 -13.81 -15.34
C GLY A 165 5.28 -13.22 -16.18
N ALA A 166 4.61 -12.15 -15.73
CA ALA A 166 3.41 -11.68 -16.41
C ALA A 166 3.59 -10.48 -17.35
N LEU A 167 4.32 -9.39 -17.02
CA LEU A 167 4.27 -8.17 -17.85
C LEU A 167 5.43 -7.19 -17.65
N THR A 168 6.69 -7.63 -17.79
CA THR A 168 7.81 -6.68 -17.79
C THR A 168 8.97 -7.21 -18.61
N ASP A 169 9.03 -6.90 -19.90
CA ASP A 169 10.32 -6.80 -20.57
C ASP A 169 10.88 -5.38 -20.38
N ALA A 170 12.15 -5.17 -20.75
CA ALA A 170 12.80 -3.87 -20.58
C ALA A 170 12.15 -2.76 -21.43
N GLU A 171 11.62 -3.11 -22.60
CA GLU A 171 10.99 -2.16 -23.53
C GLU A 171 9.68 -1.60 -22.97
N ASP A 172 8.86 -2.46 -22.36
CA ASP A 172 7.63 -2.06 -21.68
C ASP A 172 7.88 -1.13 -20.50
N TRP A 173 8.99 -1.31 -19.79
CA TRP A 173 9.40 -0.42 -18.71
C TRP A 173 9.75 0.98 -19.25
N ASP A 174 10.56 1.05 -20.30
CA ASP A 174 11.02 2.33 -20.86
C ASP A 174 9.83 3.14 -21.41
N LYS A 175 8.85 2.46 -22.04
CA LYS A 175 7.56 3.07 -22.44
C LYS A 175 6.80 3.65 -21.24
N ARG A 176 6.80 2.97 -20.09
CA ARG A 176 6.14 3.43 -18.86
C ARG A 176 6.82 4.66 -18.27
N GLU A 177 8.15 4.66 -18.19
CA GLU A 177 8.89 5.84 -17.75
C GLU A 177 8.65 7.02 -18.67
N GLN A 178 8.66 6.80 -19.99
CA GLN A 178 8.37 7.86 -20.96
C GLN A 178 6.95 8.42 -20.76
N ALA A 179 5.96 7.55 -20.51
CA ALA A 179 4.60 7.98 -20.19
C ALA A 179 4.57 8.82 -18.90
N CYS A 180 5.31 8.42 -17.86
CA CYS A 180 5.41 9.18 -16.61
C CYS A 180 6.08 10.56 -16.83
N ARG A 181 7.14 10.63 -17.66
CA ARG A 181 7.78 11.91 -18.00
C ARG A 181 6.83 12.87 -18.72
N ARG A 182 6.02 12.36 -19.67
CA ARG A 182 4.98 13.16 -20.35
C ARG A 182 3.91 13.65 -19.36
N GLU A 183 3.47 12.76 -18.47
CA GLU A 183 2.49 13.08 -17.45
C GLU A 183 3.00 14.14 -16.46
N ALA A 184 4.27 14.07 -16.06
CA ALA A 184 4.89 15.07 -15.20
C ALA A 184 4.86 16.47 -15.83
N VAL A 185 5.15 16.58 -17.14
CA VAL A 185 5.05 17.85 -17.87
C VAL A 185 3.61 18.35 -17.87
N ARG A 186 2.63 17.49 -18.16
CA ARG A 186 1.20 17.86 -18.13
C ARG A 186 0.78 18.38 -16.75
N LYS A 187 1.14 17.66 -15.69
CA LYS A 187 0.77 18.01 -14.31
C LYS A 187 1.36 19.34 -13.86
N ARG A 188 2.60 19.65 -14.23
CA ARG A 188 3.21 20.97 -13.94
C ARG A 188 2.45 22.14 -14.58
N LEU A 189 1.80 21.91 -15.73
CA LEU A 189 0.98 22.93 -16.40
C LEU A 189 -0.43 23.03 -15.78
N GLU A 190 -1.00 21.92 -15.30
CA GLU A 190 -2.35 21.89 -14.71
C GLU A 190 -2.42 22.53 -13.32
N VAL A 191 -1.36 22.38 -12.51
CA VAL A 191 -1.32 22.85 -11.11
C VAL A 191 -0.09 23.72 -10.84
N PRO A 192 -0.03 24.95 -11.36
CA PRO A 192 1.18 25.79 -11.29
C PRO A 192 1.57 26.19 -9.85
N HIS A 193 0.66 26.04 -8.89
CA HIS A 193 0.88 26.36 -7.48
C HIS A 193 1.48 25.21 -6.66
N VAL A 194 1.70 24.05 -7.27
CA VAL A 194 2.30 22.87 -6.61
C VAL A 194 3.50 22.40 -7.41
N THR A 195 4.65 22.23 -6.74
CA THR A 195 5.88 21.79 -7.41
C THR A 195 5.87 20.28 -7.61
N VAL A 196 5.48 19.82 -8.79
CA VAL A 196 5.57 18.41 -9.20
C VAL A 196 7.02 18.05 -9.51
N ALA A 197 7.65 17.27 -8.63
CA ALA A 197 9.01 16.79 -8.82
C ALA A 197 9.10 15.81 -9.99
N GLY A 198 8.13 14.90 -10.10
CA GLY A 198 8.02 13.94 -11.18
C GLY A 198 6.76 13.10 -11.07
N VAL A 199 6.69 12.01 -11.83
CA VAL A 199 5.62 11.02 -11.76
C VAL A 199 6.28 9.65 -11.73
N LEU A 200 5.84 8.80 -10.80
CA LEU A 200 6.31 7.42 -10.72
C LEU A 200 5.25 6.45 -11.29
N PRO A 201 5.67 5.39 -12.00
CA PRO A 201 4.79 4.29 -12.31
C PRO A 201 4.44 3.51 -11.04
N ALA A 202 3.20 3.02 -10.96
CA ALA A 202 2.72 2.21 -9.87
C ALA A 202 2.07 0.93 -10.38
N ALA A 203 2.51 -0.21 -9.84
CA ALA A 203 1.96 -1.52 -10.13
C ALA A 203 1.03 -1.97 -9.01
N PHE A 204 -0.17 -2.38 -9.39
CA PHE A 204 -1.16 -3.00 -8.51
C PHE A 204 -1.22 -4.49 -8.82
N LEU A 205 -0.84 -5.30 -7.84
CA LEU A 205 -0.82 -6.77 -7.95
C LEU A 205 -1.88 -7.35 -7.03
N VAL A 206 -2.84 -8.09 -7.58
CA VAL A 206 -3.84 -8.78 -6.77
C VAL A 206 -3.30 -10.15 -6.39
N LEU A 207 -3.15 -10.39 -5.08
CA LEU A 207 -2.64 -11.64 -4.53
C LEU A 207 -3.49 -12.82 -5.02
N GLY A 208 -2.82 -13.91 -5.38
CA GLY A 208 -3.47 -15.09 -5.95
C GLY A 208 -3.77 -14.98 -7.45
N THR A 209 -3.55 -13.82 -8.07
CA THR A 209 -3.66 -13.64 -9.53
C THR A 209 -2.29 -13.33 -10.16
N ARG A 210 -2.20 -13.43 -11.48
CA ARG A 210 -1.03 -12.96 -12.26
C ARG A 210 -1.25 -11.58 -12.88
N LEU A 211 -2.33 -10.89 -12.53
CA LEU A 211 -2.68 -9.61 -13.15
C LEU A 211 -1.94 -8.46 -12.48
N VAL A 212 -1.38 -7.57 -13.31
CA VAL A 212 -0.82 -6.30 -12.88
C VAL A 212 -1.57 -5.17 -13.56
N ALA A 213 -2.20 -4.30 -12.78
CA ALA A 213 -2.76 -3.05 -13.28
C ALA A 213 -1.78 -1.91 -13.02
N TRP A 214 -1.54 -1.07 -14.02
CA TRP A 214 -0.60 0.05 -13.92
C TRP A 214 -1.34 1.37 -13.72
N HIS A 215 -0.81 2.21 -12.83
CA HIS A 215 -1.23 3.59 -12.61
C HIS A 215 0.01 4.49 -12.57
N GLN A 216 -0.21 5.80 -12.47
CA GLN A 216 0.82 6.81 -12.33
C GLN A 216 0.49 7.70 -11.14
N PHE A 217 1.47 8.00 -10.29
CA PHE A 217 1.28 8.95 -9.18
C PHE A 217 2.25 10.12 -9.34
N PRO A 218 1.76 11.37 -9.33
CA PRO A 218 2.64 12.53 -9.21
C PRO A 218 3.34 12.48 -7.86
N ILE A 219 4.62 12.83 -7.87
CA ILE A 219 5.43 13.03 -6.67
C ILE A 219 5.70 14.52 -6.54
N PHE A 220 5.36 15.08 -5.39
CA PHE A 220 5.53 16.50 -5.13
C PHE A 220 6.87 16.79 -4.44
N THR A 221 7.39 18.00 -4.66
CA THR A 221 8.58 18.47 -3.95
C THR A 221 8.18 18.79 -2.51
N PRO A 222 8.90 18.30 -1.50
CA PRO A 222 8.66 18.66 -0.11
C PRO A 222 8.78 20.18 0.07
N ARG A 223 7.94 20.76 0.93
CA ARG A 223 7.98 22.20 1.24
C ARG A 223 9.13 22.53 2.17
N SER A 224 9.52 21.58 3.01
CA SER A 224 10.64 21.68 3.93
C SER A 224 11.90 21.09 3.30
N ASN A 225 13.06 21.64 3.69
CA ASN A 225 14.35 21.08 3.32
C ASN A 225 14.60 19.80 4.12
N LEU A 226 14.08 18.68 3.63
CA LEU A 226 14.29 17.36 4.21
C LEU A 226 15.58 16.73 3.66
N THR A 227 16.47 16.29 4.55
CA THR A 227 17.68 15.56 4.18
C THR A 227 17.56 14.10 4.62
N PRO A 228 17.44 13.15 3.67
CA PRO A 228 17.46 11.72 3.97
C PRO A 228 18.84 11.24 4.48
N PRO A 229 18.91 10.18 5.30
CA PRO A 229 17.79 9.49 5.93
C PRO A 229 17.10 10.39 6.96
N LEU A 230 15.76 10.34 7.00
CA LEU A 230 14.98 11.18 7.90
C LEU A 230 15.25 10.79 9.36
N PRO A 231 15.18 11.72 10.32
CA PRO A 231 15.32 11.36 11.73
C PRO A 231 14.15 10.45 12.18
N PRO A 232 14.35 9.54 13.16
CA PRO A 232 13.32 8.57 13.55
C PRO A 232 11.94 9.15 13.87
N PRO A 233 11.79 10.32 14.55
CA PRO A 233 10.47 10.90 14.79
C PRO A 233 9.69 11.19 13.51
N LEU A 234 10.38 11.65 12.46
CA LEU A 234 9.75 11.93 11.18
C LEU A 234 9.45 10.64 10.40
N GLN A 235 10.31 9.62 10.51
CA GLN A 235 10.00 8.30 9.94
C GLN A 235 8.73 7.71 10.56
N PHE A 236 8.62 7.74 11.90
CA PHE A 236 7.45 7.23 12.62
C PHE A 236 6.17 7.98 12.24
N LEU A 237 6.26 9.30 12.03
CA LEU A 237 5.15 10.12 11.57
C LEU A 237 4.66 9.71 10.18
N LEU A 238 5.58 9.51 9.23
CA LEU A 238 5.25 9.06 7.88
C LEU A 238 4.69 7.63 7.87
N GLU A 239 5.22 6.74 8.72
CA GLU A 239 4.70 5.39 8.88
C GLU A 239 3.27 5.39 9.45
N ASP A 240 2.97 6.25 10.42
CA ASP A 240 1.61 6.40 10.95
C ASP A 240 0.64 6.93 9.89
N LEU A 241 1.07 7.87 9.03
CA LEU A 241 0.25 8.37 7.91
C LEU A 241 -0.07 7.26 6.90
N VAL A 242 0.93 6.46 6.52
CA VAL A 242 0.74 5.29 5.63
C VAL A 242 -0.25 4.31 6.24
N GLU A 243 -0.08 4.02 7.53
CA GLU A 243 -0.93 3.06 8.24
C GLU A 243 -2.38 3.57 8.35
N ILE A 244 -2.59 4.83 8.73
CA ILE A 244 -3.94 5.41 8.84
C ILE A 244 -4.65 5.41 7.48
N ALA A 245 -3.97 5.84 6.42
CA ALA A 245 -4.53 5.83 5.07
C ALA A 245 -4.90 4.40 4.63
N THR A 246 -4.02 3.43 4.89
CA THR A 246 -4.25 2.01 4.58
C THR A 246 -5.45 1.46 5.34
N VAL A 247 -5.55 1.72 6.64
CA VAL A 247 -6.67 1.29 7.48
C VAL A 247 -7.99 1.87 6.99
N ALA A 248 -8.03 3.18 6.71
CA ALA A 248 -9.24 3.85 6.22
C ALA A 248 -9.71 3.23 4.89
N MET A 249 -8.79 3.10 3.92
CA MET A 249 -9.08 2.54 2.61
C MET A 249 -9.56 1.08 2.71
N ASN A 250 -8.93 0.27 3.56
CA ASN A 250 -9.28 -1.13 3.76
C ASN A 250 -10.63 -1.33 4.46
N ALA A 251 -11.09 -0.33 5.22
CA ALA A 251 -12.44 -0.27 5.78
C ALA A 251 -13.50 0.24 4.77
N GLY A 252 -13.07 0.66 3.57
CA GLY A 252 -13.94 1.30 2.57
C GLY A 252 -14.25 2.77 2.86
N ASP A 253 -13.54 3.36 3.83
CA ASP A 253 -13.58 4.79 4.11
C ASP A 253 -12.65 5.53 3.15
N ILE A 254 -13.09 6.71 2.72
CA ILE A 254 -12.39 7.50 1.72
C ILE A 254 -11.97 8.81 2.38
N LEU A 255 -10.70 9.13 2.22
CA LEU A 255 -10.12 10.41 2.59
C LEU A 255 -10.18 11.34 1.37
N ARG A 256 -10.58 12.60 1.55
CA ARG A 256 -10.57 13.61 0.49
C ARG A 256 -9.96 14.91 1.00
N LEU A 257 -9.23 15.60 0.12
CA LEU A 257 -8.86 16.98 0.37
C LEU A 257 -10.14 17.83 0.52
N PRO A 258 -10.21 18.70 1.54
CA PRO A 258 -11.31 19.63 1.70
C PRO A 258 -11.47 20.50 0.44
N LYS A 259 -12.71 20.71 0.00
CA LYS A 259 -12.97 21.59 -1.17
C LYS A 259 -12.63 23.06 -0.88
N VAL A 260 -12.63 23.45 0.39
CA VAL A 260 -12.34 24.80 0.87
C VAL A 260 -11.19 24.70 1.88
N ASN A 261 -9.98 25.03 1.45
CA ASN A 261 -8.73 24.90 2.23
C ASN A 261 -8.52 26.00 3.30
N VAL A 262 -9.58 26.62 3.83
CA VAL A 262 -9.39 27.68 4.84
C VAL A 262 -9.08 27.04 6.20
N GLY A 263 -7.78 26.84 6.46
CA GLY A 263 -7.25 26.49 7.78
C GLY A 263 -7.43 25.04 8.22
N ARG A 264 -7.94 24.15 7.35
CA ARG A 264 -8.16 22.72 7.66
C ARG A 264 -7.16 21.83 6.91
N PRO A 265 -6.13 21.29 7.60
CA PRO A 265 -5.14 20.41 6.98
C PRO A 265 -5.59 18.95 6.93
N ASP A 266 -6.48 18.52 7.82
CA ASP A 266 -7.00 17.15 7.86
C ASP A 266 -8.07 16.89 6.77
N PRO A 267 -8.18 15.65 6.28
CA PRO A 267 -9.07 15.32 5.18
C PRO A 267 -10.51 15.20 5.64
N GLU A 268 -11.43 15.48 4.71
CA GLU A 268 -12.81 15.05 4.84
C GLU A 268 -12.87 13.51 4.80
N VAL A 269 -13.68 12.92 5.68
CA VAL A 269 -13.84 11.47 5.78
C VAL A 269 -15.27 11.06 5.49
N GLY A 270 -15.43 9.96 4.76
CA GLY A 270 -16.75 9.46 4.40
C GLY A 270 -16.70 8.12 3.71
N ASN A 271 -17.86 7.67 3.24
CA ASN A 271 -17.99 6.42 2.49
C ASN A 271 -18.92 6.59 1.29
N LEU A 272 -18.94 5.58 0.42
CA LEU A 272 -19.96 5.46 -0.60
C LEU A 272 -21.16 4.70 -0.05
N VAL A 273 -22.34 5.25 -0.28
CA VAL A 273 -23.63 4.61 0.00
C VAL A 273 -24.46 4.52 -1.25
N ARG A 274 -25.26 3.46 -1.35
CA ARG A 274 -26.17 3.26 -2.47
C ARG A 274 -27.44 4.10 -2.27
N LYS A 275 -27.67 5.08 -3.14
CA LYS A 275 -28.88 5.91 -3.15
C LYS A 275 -29.42 6.00 -4.58
N ASN A 276 -30.66 5.57 -4.78
CA ASN A 276 -31.34 5.52 -6.08
C ASN A 276 -30.52 4.75 -7.14
N GLY A 277 -30.00 3.58 -6.77
CA GLY A 277 -29.20 2.74 -7.67
C GLY A 277 -27.78 3.24 -7.96
N GLN A 278 -27.39 4.41 -7.46
CA GLN A 278 -26.07 5.02 -7.68
C GLN A 278 -25.25 5.07 -6.39
N TRP A 279 -23.93 4.94 -6.52
CA TRP A 279 -22.99 5.19 -5.42
C TRP A 279 -22.83 6.69 -5.21
N LYS A 280 -23.14 7.15 -3.99
CA LYS A 280 -23.03 8.56 -3.62
C LYS A 280 -22.18 8.72 -2.37
N TRP A 281 -21.42 9.81 -2.36
CA TRP A 281 -20.66 10.23 -1.19
C TRP A 281 -21.57 10.52 0.00
N ARG A 282 -21.19 10.04 1.17
CA ARG A 282 -21.78 10.41 2.45
C ARG A 282 -20.65 10.69 3.44
N PHE A 283 -20.70 11.86 4.06
CA PHE A 283 -19.81 12.22 5.16
C PHE A 283 -20.00 11.27 6.35
N LYS A 284 -18.90 10.94 7.01
CA LYS A 284 -18.94 10.30 8.33
C LYS A 284 -18.87 11.36 9.42
N ASP A 285 -19.25 10.97 10.62
CA ASP A 285 -18.87 11.70 11.82
C ASP A 285 -17.34 11.64 11.94
N GLU A 286 -16.70 12.79 11.76
CA GLU A 286 -15.23 12.88 11.73
C GLU A 286 -14.63 12.69 13.11
N GLU A 287 -15.26 13.22 14.16
CA GLU A 287 -14.77 13.09 15.53
C GLU A 287 -14.77 11.61 15.94
N ALA A 288 -15.90 10.93 15.73
CA ALA A 288 -16.00 9.50 15.99
C ALA A 288 -15.01 8.66 15.15
N PHE A 289 -14.75 9.06 13.91
CA PHE A 289 -13.78 8.38 13.05
C PHE A 289 -12.35 8.51 13.57
N TRP A 290 -11.92 9.73 13.90
CA TRP A 290 -10.57 9.98 14.40
C TRP A 290 -10.35 9.39 15.79
N ASP A 291 -11.37 9.40 16.65
CA ASP A 291 -11.32 8.78 17.98
C ASP A 291 -11.20 7.26 17.88
N ALA A 292 -11.93 6.62 16.96
CA ALA A 292 -11.81 5.18 16.74
C ALA A 292 -10.39 4.77 16.33
N LEU A 293 -9.76 5.55 15.45
CA LEU A 293 -8.35 5.35 15.09
C LEU A 293 -7.43 5.63 16.29
N ASN A 294 -7.67 6.71 17.04
CA ASN A 294 -6.85 7.10 18.17
C ASN A 294 -6.83 6.03 19.27
N ALA A 295 -8.00 5.49 19.60
CA ALA A 295 -8.20 4.44 20.60
C ALA A 295 -7.62 3.09 20.18
N LYS A 296 -7.02 2.98 18.98
CA LYS A 296 -6.60 1.71 18.37
C LYS A 296 -7.73 0.67 18.37
N ALA A 297 -8.96 1.14 18.20
CA ALA A 297 -10.14 0.27 18.12
C ALA A 297 -10.14 -0.54 16.81
N VAL A 298 -9.24 -0.23 15.87
CA VAL A 298 -8.97 -1.02 14.69
C VAL A 298 -7.89 -2.06 15.00
N GLU A 299 -8.23 -3.33 14.84
CA GLU A 299 -7.32 -4.44 15.11
C GLU A 299 -6.13 -4.46 14.13
N GLY A 300 -4.91 -4.68 14.66
CA GLY A 300 -3.67 -4.63 13.88
C GLY A 300 -3.07 -3.24 13.70
N PHE A 301 -3.81 -2.18 14.04
CA PHE A 301 -3.34 -0.80 13.96
C PHE A 301 -2.39 -0.45 15.12
N SER A 302 -1.10 -0.25 14.83
CA SER A 302 -0.12 0.16 15.84
C SER A 302 0.63 1.42 15.41
N ARG A 303 0.13 2.57 15.88
CA ARG A 303 0.85 3.84 15.75
C ARG A 303 2.17 3.84 16.51
N LYS A 304 3.18 4.40 15.86
CA LYS A 304 4.53 4.61 16.38
C LYS A 304 4.67 5.95 17.08
N THR A 305 3.88 6.95 16.70
CA THR A 305 3.82 8.24 17.39
C THR A 305 2.67 8.29 18.41
N GLY A 306 2.79 9.18 19.39
CA GLY A 306 1.70 9.53 20.31
C GLY A 306 0.81 10.68 19.82
N VAL A 307 1.04 11.18 18.59
CA VAL A 307 0.31 12.32 18.02
C VAL A 307 -1.08 11.88 17.62
N TYR A 308 -2.12 12.65 17.95
CA TYR A 308 -3.50 12.30 17.62
C TYR A 308 -3.68 12.15 16.10
N PRO A 309 -4.40 11.13 15.57
CA PRO A 309 -4.36 10.79 14.15
C PRO A 309 -4.69 11.98 13.23
N ARG A 310 -5.70 12.78 13.60
CA ARG A 310 -6.13 13.96 12.85
C ARG A 310 -5.03 15.03 12.74
N GLU A 311 -4.18 15.16 13.76
CA GLU A 311 -3.13 16.19 13.83
C GLU A 311 -1.95 15.88 12.91
N LEU A 312 -1.76 14.61 12.53
CA LEU A 312 -0.66 14.20 11.63
C LEU A 312 -0.68 14.92 10.28
N TRP A 313 -1.86 15.35 9.82
CA TRP A 313 -2.00 16.10 8.57
C TRP A 313 -1.41 17.51 8.59
N GLN A 314 -1.35 18.15 9.76
CA GLN A 314 -0.64 19.43 9.90
C GLN A 314 0.84 19.26 9.56
N TYR A 315 1.44 18.18 10.07
CA TYR A 315 2.81 17.85 9.78
C TYR A 315 2.98 17.46 8.31
N PHE A 316 2.15 16.55 7.79
CA PHE A 316 2.22 16.11 6.39
C PHE A 316 2.23 17.27 5.40
N HIS A 317 1.36 18.28 5.60
CA HIS A 317 1.29 19.44 4.72
C HIS A 317 2.41 20.47 4.93
N SER A 318 3.19 20.34 5.99
CA SER A 318 4.40 21.15 6.25
C SER A 318 5.69 20.51 5.72
N LEU A 319 5.67 19.19 5.45
CA LEU A 319 6.82 18.45 4.92
C LEU A 319 7.22 18.92 3.53
#